data_AF-A0A7S0B790-F1
#
_entry.id   AF-A0A7S0B790-F1
#
_cell.length_a   1.000
_cell.length_b   1.000
_cell.length_c   1.000
_cell.angle_alpha   90.00
_cell.angle_beta   90.00
_cell.angle_gamma   90.00
#
_symmetry.space_group_name_H-M   'P 1'
#
loop_
_entity.id
_entity.type
_entity.pdbx_description
1 polymer ?
#
loop_
_entity_poly.entity_id
_entity_poly.type
_entity_poly.pdbx_seq_one_letter_code
_entity_poly.pdbx_strand_id
1 'polypeptide(L)'
;WELSGEGVHWDNLASLPPSATPPRDGYGQSLLHIFMMLLLDALLYSVLAWYVERVSPGTLGLPQPWYFPLSARFWCGDPPCETAEQCDEDSGGDQKQGLEYYEKPVPGSAVSVAIRGLRKVHPNGKVALHGLSLDMHWGCIMGLLGHNGAGKSTIMSIMCGLYPPTLGDVVVDGVSVRRDAERVRR
;
A
#
# COMPACT_ATOMS: atom_id res chain seq x y z
N TRP A 1 46.62 -4.77 -26.24
CA TRP A 1 45.72 -5.57 -27.11
C TRP A 1 45.74 -5.07 -28.55
N GLU A 2 45.72 -3.76 -28.83
CA GLU A 2 45.79 -3.25 -30.22
C GLU A 2 47.17 -3.41 -30.90
N LEU A 3 48.27 -3.52 -30.14
CA LEU A 3 49.62 -3.77 -30.70
C LEU A 3 49.91 -5.25 -31.01
N SER A 4 49.08 -6.20 -30.57
CA SER A 4 49.29 -7.65 -30.75
C SER A 4 48.27 -8.33 -31.68
N GLY A 5 47.24 -7.60 -32.16
CA GLY A 5 46.25 -8.15 -33.10
C GLY A 5 45.28 -9.21 -32.52
N GLU A 6 45.36 -9.52 -31.22
CA GLU A 6 44.45 -10.46 -30.57
C GLU A 6 43.22 -9.71 -30.01
N GLY A 7 42.03 -10.12 -30.46
CA GLY A 7 40.75 -9.59 -30.00
C GLY A 7 40.43 -9.99 -28.56
N VAL A 8 39.44 -9.33 -27.95
CA VAL A 8 38.95 -9.67 -26.60
C VAL A 8 38.30 -11.06 -26.65
N HIS A 9 38.96 -12.05 -26.05
CA HIS A 9 38.45 -13.41 -25.87
C HIS A 9 38.05 -13.63 -24.40
N TRP A 10 37.10 -14.54 -24.14
CA TRP A 10 36.60 -14.86 -22.79
C TRP A 10 37.70 -15.23 -21.80
N ASP A 11 38.80 -15.83 -22.30
CA ASP A 11 39.94 -16.27 -21.50
C ASP A 11 40.89 -15.13 -21.09
N ASN A 12 40.83 -13.97 -21.75
CA ASN A 12 41.68 -12.80 -21.50
C ASN A 12 40.98 -11.70 -20.67
N LEU A 13 39.74 -11.91 -20.24
CA LEU A 13 38.95 -10.90 -19.51
C LEU A 13 39.44 -10.67 -18.06
N ALA A 14 40.10 -11.69 -17.49
CA ALA A 14 40.56 -11.71 -16.10
C ALA A 14 42.08 -11.48 -15.94
N SER A 15 42.87 -11.55 -17.03
CA SER A 15 44.33 -11.43 -17.02
C SER A 15 44.81 -10.10 -17.60
N LEU A 16 45.74 -9.42 -16.91
CA LEU A 16 46.38 -8.20 -17.43
C LEU A 16 47.27 -8.54 -18.65
N PRO A 17 47.42 -7.62 -19.63
CA PRO A 17 48.47 -7.72 -20.63
C PRO A 17 49.85 -7.67 -19.94
N PRO A 18 50.81 -8.54 -20.32
CA PRO A 18 52.12 -8.65 -19.66
C PRO A 18 53.04 -7.42 -19.80
N SER A 19 52.63 -6.36 -20.50
CA SER A 19 53.43 -5.17 -20.79
C SER A 19 53.02 -3.91 -20.03
N ALA A 20 52.03 -3.96 -19.13
CA ALA A 20 51.70 -2.83 -18.26
C ALA A 20 52.42 -3.00 -16.92
N THR A 21 53.37 -2.09 -16.63
CA THR A 21 54.06 -1.99 -15.34
C THR A 21 53.07 -2.07 -14.19
N PRO A 22 53.36 -2.85 -13.11
CA PRO A 22 52.45 -2.93 -11.98
C PRO A 22 52.33 -1.54 -11.33
N PRO A 23 51.12 -0.97 -11.20
CA PRO A 23 50.95 0.22 -10.37
C PRO A 23 51.31 -0.13 -8.92
N ARG A 24 51.95 0.82 -8.24
CA ARG A 24 52.52 0.68 -6.89
C ARG A 24 51.47 0.49 -5.78
N ASP A 25 50.20 0.53 -6.13
CA ASP A 25 49.07 0.25 -5.25
C ASP A 25 48.37 -0.99 -5.81
N GLY A 26 48.24 -2.05 -5.00
CA GLY A 26 47.88 -3.43 -5.39
C GLY A 26 46.50 -3.68 -5.99
N TYR A 27 45.95 -2.73 -6.75
CA TYR A 27 44.71 -2.85 -7.51
C TYR A 27 45.04 -2.94 -9.01
N GLY A 28 45.39 -4.14 -9.48
CA GLY A 28 45.42 -4.41 -10.93
C GLY A 28 44.00 -4.32 -11.48
N GLN A 29 43.63 -3.20 -12.11
CA GLN A 29 42.27 -2.97 -12.61
C GLN A 29 42.02 -3.79 -13.88
N SER A 30 41.56 -5.03 -13.71
CA SER A 30 41.08 -5.91 -14.78
C SER A 30 39.72 -5.44 -15.29
N LEU A 31 39.38 -5.76 -16.56
CA LEU A 31 38.06 -5.48 -17.14
C LEU A 31 36.93 -6.09 -16.29
N LEU A 32 37.20 -7.22 -15.62
CA LEU A 32 36.31 -7.85 -14.65
C LEU A 32 35.91 -6.88 -13.52
N HIS A 33 36.80 -6.00 -13.05
CA HIS A 33 36.46 -5.01 -12.02
C HIS A 33 35.43 -3.99 -12.51
N ILE A 34 35.53 -3.57 -13.78
CA ILE A 34 34.55 -2.67 -14.41
C ILE A 34 33.20 -3.36 -14.53
N PHE A 35 33.16 -4.62 -14.96
CA PHE A 35 31.93 -5.40 -14.99
C PHE A 35 31.33 -5.60 -13.60
N MET A 36 32.15 -5.82 -12.57
CA MET A 36 31.69 -5.94 -11.18
C MET A 36 31.11 -4.63 -10.62
N MET A 37 31.76 -3.50 -10.89
CA MET A 37 31.23 -2.17 -10.52
C MET A 37 29.93 -1.86 -11.26
N LEU A 38 29.84 -2.17 -12.57
CA LEU A 38 28.63 -1.99 -13.36
C LEU A 38 27.46 -2.86 -12.87
N LEU A 39 27.75 -4.13 -12.53
CA LEU A 39 26.75 -5.04 -11.98
C LEU A 39 26.27 -4.55 -10.61
N LEU A 40 27.18 -4.07 -9.77
CA LEU A 40 26.85 -3.53 -8.45
C LEU A 40 25.97 -2.29 -8.57
N ASP A 41 26.27 -1.37 -9.48
CA ASP A 41 25.44 -0.19 -9.73
C ASP A 41 24.06 -0.59 -10.28
N ALA A 42 24.00 -1.54 -11.22
CA ALA A 42 22.73 -2.04 -11.75
C ALA A 42 21.85 -2.69 -10.66
N LEU A 43 22.46 -3.46 -9.76
CA LEU A 43 21.78 -4.04 -8.61
C LEU A 43 21.34 -2.95 -7.63
N LEU A 44 22.20 -1.97 -7.34
CA LEU A 44 21.88 -0.84 -6.47
C LEU A 44 20.69 -0.04 -7.00
N TYR A 45 20.69 0.30 -8.30
CA TYR A 45 19.59 1.01 -8.93
C TYR A 45 18.31 0.16 -9.02
N SER A 46 18.43 -1.16 -9.21
CA SER A 46 17.27 -2.07 -9.19
C SER A 46 16.62 -2.13 -7.80
N VAL A 47 17.41 -2.21 -6.74
CA VAL A 47 16.92 -2.16 -5.36
C VAL A 47 16.32 -0.78 -5.06
N LEU A 48 16.95 0.30 -5.53
CA LEU A 48 16.43 1.65 -5.35
C LEU A 48 15.11 1.85 -6.11
N ALA A 49 15.00 1.36 -7.34
CA ALA A 49 13.77 1.43 -8.14
C ALA A 49 12.64 0.63 -7.45
N TRP A 50 12.92 -0.60 -7.02
CA TRP A 50 11.99 -1.40 -6.24
C TRP A 50 11.56 -0.70 -4.93
N TYR A 51 12.49 -0.02 -4.26
CA TYR A 51 12.21 0.76 -3.04
C TYR A 51 11.29 1.96 -3.33
N VAL A 52 11.57 2.74 -4.37
CA VAL A 52 10.76 3.92 -4.73
C VAL A 52 9.35 3.52 -5.15
N GLU A 53 9.20 2.44 -5.92
CA GLU A 53 7.90 1.91 -6.34
C GLU A 53 7.04 1.48 -5.14
N ARG A 54 7.66 0.89 -4.10
CA ARG A 54 6.95 0.52 -2.87
C ARG A 54 6.67 1.69 -1.94
N VAL A 55 7.55 2.70 -1.89
CA VAL A 55 7.42 3.84 -0.96
C VAL A 55 6.43 4.89 -1.46
N SER A 56 6.26 5.03 -2.78
CA SER A 56 5.31 5.95 -3.37
C SER A 56 4.43 5.23 -4.38
N PRO A 57 3.46 4.42 -3.92
CA PRO A 57 2.39 4.00 -4.82
C PRO A 57 1.73 5.29 -5.31
N GLY A 58 1.60 5.44 -6.62
CA GLY A 58 1.14 6.68 -7.25
C GLY A 58 -0.29 7.09 -6.86
N THR A 59 -0.99 7.75 -7.76
CA THR A 59 -2.28 8.41 -7.53
C THR A 59 -3.43 7.52 -7.02
N LEU A 60 -3.27 6.18 -6.93
CA LEU A 60 -4.28 5.22 -6.50
C LEU A 60 -3.70 4.13 -5.56
N GLY A 61 -3.20 4.52 -4.37
CA GLY A 61 -2.72 3.57 -3.36
C GLY A 61 -2.71 4.13 -1.94
N LEU A 62 -2.77 3.24 -0.95
CA LEU A 62 -2.47 3.59 0.44
C LEU A 62 -0.94 3.77 0.58
N PRO A 63 -0.42 4.96 0.90
CA PRO A 63 1.02 5.12 1.11
C PRO A 63 1.43 4.34 2.37
N GLN A 64 2.33 3.37 2.23
CA GLN A 64 2.96 2.72 3.37
C GLN A 64 4.08 3.62 3.93
N PRO A 65 4.26 3.69 5.26
CA PRO A 65 5.28 4.55 5.85
C PRO A 65 6.70 4.02 5.56
N TRP A 66 7.65 4.96 5.39
CA TRP A 66 9.09 4.76 5.10
C TRP A 66 9.85 3.72 5.95
N TYR A 67 9.32 3.29 7.11
CA TYR A 67 9.90 2.26 7.99
C TYR A 67 9.31 0.85 7.80
N PHE A 68 8.57 0.62 6.71
CA PHE A 68 7.86 -0.63 6.38
C PHE A 68 8.64 -1.95 6.62
N PRO A 69 9.93 -2.11 6.22
CA PRO A 69 10.62 -3.39 6.37
C PRO A 69 11.00 -3.75 7.82
N LEU A 70 10.96 -2.79 8.75
CA LEU A 70 11.25 -3.01 10.18
C LEU A 70 9.99 -3.25 11.03
N SER A 71 8.81 -3.20 10.42
CA SER A 71 7.57 -3.48 11.13
C SER A 71 7.31 -4.99 11.15
N ALA A 72 7.39 -5.60 12.34
CA ALA A 72 7.08 -7.02 12.56
C ALA A 72 5.69 -7.44 12.06
N ARG A 73 4.79 -6.46 11.85
CA ARG A 73 3.46 -6.61 11.28
C ARG A 73 3.44 -7.02 9.81
N PHE A 74 4.46 -6.68 9.02
CA PHE A 74 4.56 -7.14 7.62
C PHE A 74 4.85 -8.64 7.52
N TRP A 75 5.68 -9.17 8.42
CA TRP A 75 6.09 -10.58 8.39
C TRP A 75 5.11 -11.50 9.12
N CYS A 76 4.45 -11.02 10.18
CA CYS A 76 3.58 -11.88 10.99
C CYS A 76 2.10 -11.86 10.59
N GLY A 77 1.72 -11.04 9.61
CA GLY A 77 0.32 -10.83 9.28
C GLY A 77 -0.41 -10.11 10.43
N ASP A 78 -1.41 -9.32 10.09
CA ASP A 78 -2.33 -8.89 11.13
C ASP A 78 -3.10 -10.12 11.63
N PRO A 79 -3.32 -10.26 12.96
CA PRO A 79 -4.26 -11.27 13.45
C PRO A 79 -5.57 -11.08 12.71
N PRO A 80 -6.32 -12.17 12.41
CA PRO A 80 -7.64 -12.07 11.81
C PRO A 80 -8.39 -10.96 12.55
N CYS A 81 -8.78 -9.91 11.83
CA CYS A 81 -9.70 -8.94 12.37
C CYS A 81 -10.91 -9.79 12.73
N GLU A 82 -11.11 -10.01 14.03
CA GLU A 82 -12.20 -10.82 14.53
C GLU A 82 -13.43 -10.35 13.80
N THR A 83 -14.03 -11.29 13.10
CA THR A 83 -15.28 -11.14 12.38
C THR A 83 -16.17 -10.25 13.24
N ALA A 84 -16.76 -9.21 12.65
CA ALA A 84 -17.72 -8.36 13.32
C ALA A 84 -19.01 -9.15 13.63
N GLU A 85 -18.90 -10.25 14.39
CA GLU A 85 -19.99 -11.06 14.94
C GLU A 85 -20.45 -10.58 16.32
N GLN A 86 -19.93 -9.45 16.82
CA GLN A 86 -20.43 -8.85 18.05
C GLN A 86 -20.81 -7.37 17.84
N CYS A 87 -22.02 -7.15 17.33
CA CYS A 87 -22.80 -5.93 17.56
C CYS A 87 -24.26 -6.29 17.84
N ASP A 88 -24.49 -7.39 18.56
CA ASP A 88 -25.74 -7.65 19.27
C ASP A 88 -25.37 -7.98 20.72
N GLU A 89 -25.04 -6.96 21.51
CA GLU A 89 -25.42 -6.90 22.93
C GLU A 89 -25.17 -5.51 23.52
N ASP A 90 -26.26 -5.02 24.11
CA ASP A 90 -26.54 -3.77 24.80
C ASP A 90 -25.37 -3.08 25.55
N SER A 91 -25.13 -1.81 25.23
CA SER A 91 -24.55 -0.84 26.17
C SER A 91 -25.03 0.57 25.82
N GLY A 92 -25.90 1.07 26.68
CA GLY A 92 -26.51 2.39 26.59
C GLY A 92 -25.52 3.55 26.74
N GLY A 93 -25.95 4.71 26.26
CA GLY A 93 -25.29 5.97 26.52
C GLY A 93 -25.12 6.87 25.29
N ASP A 94 -26.20 7.58 24.99
CA ASP A 94 -26.18 8.95 24.48
C ASP A 94 -26.14 9.21 22.96
N GLN A 95 -27.15 9.99 22.54
CA GLN A 95 -27.38 10.64 21.23
C GLN A 95 -27.68 9.77 19.99
N LYS A 96 -28.74 8.95 20.10
CA LYS A 96 -29.56 8.51 18.94
C LYS A 96 -30.66 9.52 18.59
N GLN A 97 -30.34 10.81 18.48
CA GLN A 97 -31.31 11.78 17.96
C GLN A 97 -31.09 11.97 16.45
N GLY A 98 -31.91 11.30 15.64
CA GLY A 98 -32.15 11.74 14.26
C GLY A 98 -32.03 10.73 13.12
N LEU A 99 -32.09 9.41 13.32
CA LEU A 99 -32.11 8.45 12.19
C LEU A 99 -33.24 7.40 12.33
N GLU A 100 -34.47 7.88 12.37
CA GLU A 100 -35.72 7.09 12.45
C GLU A 100 -36.18 6.58 11.07
N TYR A 101 -35.25 6.28 10.15
CA TYR A 101 -35.55 5.81 8.79
C TYR A 101 -34.51 4.79 8.31
N TYR A 102 -34.15 3.86 9.19
CA TYR A 102 -33.42 2.66 8.78
C TYR A 102 -34.43 1.53 8.60
N GLU A 103 -34.44 0.92 7.42
CA GLU A 103 -35.13 -0.35 7.25
C GLU A 103 -34.48 -1.36 8.20
N LYS A 104 -35.29 -2.09 8.98
CA LYS A 104 -34.75 -3.09 9.90
C LYS A 104 -33.91 -4.09 9.08
N PRO A 105 -32.69 -4.43 9.54
CA PRO A 105 -31.89 -5.47 8.88
C PRO A 105 -32.71 -6.73 8.73
N VAL A 106 -32.58 -7.40 7.58
CA VAL A 106 -33.21 -8.70 7.38
C VAL A 106 -32.62 -9.65 8.43
N PRO A 107 -33.44 -10.32 9.26
CA PRO A 107 -32.93 -11.21 10.31
C PRO A 107 -32.10 -12.33 9.67
N GLY A 108 -30.83 -12.44 10.08
CA GLY A 108 -29.85 -13.39 9.54
C GLY A 108 -28.97 -12.87 8.39
N SER A 109 -29.10 -11.60 7.98
CA SER A 109 -28.15 -11.00 7.04
C SER A 109 -26.85 -10.61 7.77
N ALA A 110 -25.72 -11.12 7.28
CA ALA A 110 -24.43 -10.68 7.78
C ALA A 110 -24.13 -9.25 7.31
N VAL A 111 -23.33 -8.51 8.08
CA VAL A 111 -22.82 -7.19 7.69
C VAL A 111 -21.75 -7.40 6.62
N SER A 112 -21.93 -6.81 5.44
CA SER A 112 -20.94 -6.85 4.35
C SER A 112 -19.97 -5.68 4.43
N VAL A 113 -20.46 -4.49 4.78
CA VAL A 113 -19.62 -3.29 4.93
C VAL A 113 -20.00 -2.55 6.21
N ALA A 114 -19.04 -2.38 7.11
CA ALA A 114 -19.18 -1.59 8.33
C ALA A 114 -18.30 -0.34 8.25
N ILE A 115 -18.92 0.83 8.34
CA ILE A 115 -18.24 2.13 8.35
C ILE A 115 -18.30 2.68 9.77
N ARG A 116 -17.15 3.01 10.36
CA ARG A 116 -17.06 3.51 11.74
C ARG A 116 -16.30 4.83 11.79
N GLY A 117 -17.00 5.93 12.08
CA GLY A 117 -16.40 7.25 12.33
C GLY A 117 -15.61 7.81 11.14
N LEU A 118 -16.02 7.51 9.91
CA LEU A 118 -15.27 7.81 8.69
C LEU A 118 -15.13 9.30 8.44
N ARG A 119 -13.89 9.78 8.41
CA ARG A 119 -13.56 11.17 8.14
C ARG A 119 -12.46 11.27 7.10
N LYS A 120 -12.64 12.19 6.15
CA LYS A 120 -11.68 12.46 5.08
C LYS A 120 -11.47 13.96 4.94
N VAL A 121 -10.21 14.37 4.99
CA VAL A 121 -9.76 15.74 4.72
C VAL A 121 -8.84 15.69 3.51
N HIS A 122 -9.11 16.54 2.52
CA HIS A 122 -8.23 16.69 1.35
C HIS A 122 -6.97 17.50 1.72
N PRO A 123 -5.89 17.38 0.94
CA PRO A 123 -4.66 18.17 1.16
C PRO A 123 -4.92 19.69 1.25
N ASN A 124 -5.94 20.18 0.54
CA ASN A 124 -6.36 21.58 0.53
C ASN A 124 -7.11 21.99 1.81
N GLY A 125 -7.11 21.18 2.87
CA GLY A 125 -7.80 21.43 4.14
C GLY A 125 -9.33 21.24 4.10
N LYS A 126 -9.92 21.08 2.92
CA LYS A 126 -11.37 20.86 2.76
C LYS A 126 -11.77 19.49 3.31
N VAL A 127 -12.68 19.48 4.29
CA VAL A 127 -13.27 18.26 4.81
C VAL A 127 -14.29 17.72 3.81
N ALA A 128 -14.08 16.49 3.34
CA ALA A 128 -15.01 15.80 2.45
C ALA A 128 -16.02 14.95 3.22
N LEU A 129 -15.64 14.40 4.37
CA LEU A 129 -16.48 13.53 5.20
C LEU A 129 -16.34 13.84 6.68
N HIS A 130 -17.45 13.90 7.39
CA HIS A 130 -17.55 14.30 8.79
C HIS A 130 -18.05 13.15 9.68
N GLY A 131 -17.20 12.16 9.95
CA GLY A 131 -17.47 11.14 10.98
C GLY A 131 -18.67 10.22 10.67
N LEU A 132 -18.81 9.79 9.42
CA LEU A 132 -19.92 8.93 8.99
C LEU A 132 -19.79 7.54 9.62
N SER A 133 -20.88 7.02 10.20
CA SER A 133 -20.97 5.62 10.65
C SER A 133 -22.21 4.98 10.06
N LEU A 134 -22.04 3.81 9.44
CA LEU A 134 -23.07 3.18 8.62
C LEU A 134 -22.78 1.69 8.46
N ASP A 135 -23.80 0.85 8.63
CA ASP A 135 -23.68 -0.60 8.43
C ASP A 135 -24.53 -1.04 7.24
N MET A 136 -23.90 -1.76 6.31
CA MET A 136 -24.50 -2.31 5.10
C MET A 136 -24.55 -3.83 5.22
N HIS A 137 -25.68 -4.42 4.88
CA HIS A 137 -25.94 -5.85 5.01
C HIS A 137 -25.96 -6.54 3.65
N TRP A 138 -25.72 -7.84 3.66
CA TRP A 138 -25.83 -8.67 2.46
C TRP A 138 -27.25 -8.62 1.86
N GLY A 139 -27.32 -8.48 0.53
CA GLY A 139 -28.60 -8.45 -0.21
C GLY A 139 -29.32 -7.11 -0.21
N CYS A 140 -28.79 -6.07 0.44
CA CYS A 140 -29.38 -4.73 0.45
C CYS A 140 -28.70 -3.81 -0.58
N ILE A 141 -29.50 -3.09 -1.37
CA ILE A 141 -29.00 -2.04 -2.27
C ILE A 141 -29.13 -0.70 -1.56
N MET A 142 -28.00 -0.03 -1.33
CA MET A 142 -27.97 1.28 -0.71
C MET A 142 -27.72 2.38 -1.76
N GLY A 143 -28.61 3.38 -1.79
CA GLY A 143 -28.44 4.58 -2.61
C GLY A 143 -27.81 5.72 -1.81
N LEU A 144 -26.70 6.27 -2.28
CA LEU A 144 -26.07 7.46 -1.69
C LEU A 144 -26.50 8.72 -2.46
N LEU A 145 -27.40 9.51 -1.88
CA LEU A 145 -27.91 10.74 -2.49
C LEU A 145 -27.40 11.99 -1.76
N GLY A 146 -27.14 13.06 -2.51
CA GLY A 146 -26.68 14.33 -1.96
C GLY A 146 -26.17 15.29 -3.03
N HIS A 147 -25.88 16.53 -2.64
CA HIS A 147 -25.39 17.56 -3.57
C HIS A 147 -23.99 17.24 -4.14
N ASN A 148 -23.61 17.91 -5.22
CA ASN A 148 -22.24 17.83 -5.75
C ASN A 148 -21.25 18.39 -4.72
N GLY A 149 -20.19 17.63 -4.44
CA GLY A 149 -19.21 17.98 -3.40
C GLY A 149 -19.56 17.55 -1.98
N ALA A 150 -20.68 16.85 -1.74
CA ALA A 150 -21.01 16.26 -0.44
C ALA A 150 -20.09 15.11 0.01
N GLY A 151 -19.17 14.67 -0.86
CA GLY A 151 -18.25 13.57 -0.56
C GLY A 151 -18.73 12.18 -1.01
N LYS A 152 -19.81 12.07 -1.80
CA LYS A 152 -20.34 10.77 -2.28
C LYS A 152 -19.30 9.89 -2.97
N SER A 153 -18.67 10.43 -4.01
CA SER A 153 -17.59 9.76 -4.74
C SER A 153 -16.39 9.49 -3.82
N THR A 154 -16.15 10.35 -2.84
CA THR A 154 -15.09 10.18 -1.84
C THR A 154 -15.35 8.98 -0.95
N ILE A 155 -16.57 8.81 -0.43
CA ILE A 155 -16.97 7.62 0.36
C ILE A 155 -16.80 6.37 -0.49
N MET A 156 -17.36 6.38 -1.70
CA MET A 156 -17.30 5.22 -2.60
C MET A 156 -15.85 4.83 -2.92
N SER A 157 -14.99 5.81 -3.19
CA SER A 157 -13.58 5.55 -3.45
C SER A 157 -12.84 4.99 -2.23
N ILE A 158 -13.20 5.41 -1.02
CA ILE A 158 -12.63 4.82 0.20
C ILE A 158 -13.15 3.39 0.40
N MET A 159 -14.45 3.14 0.19
CA MET A 159 -15.02 1.79 0.28
C MET A 159 -14.36 0.83 -0.71
N CYS A 160 -14.07 1.27 -1.94
CA CYS A 160 -13.34 0.49 -2.93
C CYS A 160 -11.83 0.38 -2.64
N GLY A 161 -11.34 0.90 -1.51
CA GLY A 161 -9.93 0.90 -1.15
C GLY A 161 -9.03 1.75 -2.05
N LEU A 162 -9.57 2.67 -2.86
CA LEU A 162 -8.80 3.54 -3.74
C LEU A 162 -8.06 4.65 -2.99
N TYR A 163 -8.66 5.15 -1.90
CA TYR A 163 -8.08 6.18 -1.06
C TYR A 163 -8.11 5.81 0.43
N PRO A 164 -7.07 6.18 1.20
CA PRO A 164 -7.10 6.05 2.65
C PRO A 164 -8.14 6.98 3.28
N PRO A 165 -8.85 6.54 4.32
CA PRO A 165 -9.52 7.46 5.23
C PRO A 165 -8.50 8.31 6.00
N THR A 166 -8.88 9.52 6.40
CA THR A 166 -8.03 10.36 7.28
C THR A 166 -8.17 9.92 8.74
N LEU A 167 -9.40 9.62 9.16
CA LEU A 167 -9.73 9.03 10.46
C LEU A 167 -10.91 8.07 10.29
N GLY A 168 -11.08 7.17 11.27
CA GLY A 168 -12.05 6.09 11.20
C GLY A 168 -11.54 4.90 10.39
N ASP A 169 -12.43 3.93 10.17
CA ASP A 169 -12.13 2.74 9.39
C ASP A 169 -13.36 2.25 8.61
N VAL A 170 -13.11 1.48 7.55
CA VAL A 170 -14.12 0.78 6.77
C VAL A 170 -13.73 -0.69 6.76
N VAL A 171 -14.64 -1.56 7.19
CA VAL A 171 -14.46 -3.01 7.19
C VAL A 171 -15.35 -3.60 6.13
N VAL A 172 -14.77 -4.26 5.13
CA VAL A 172 -15.49 -4.96 4.06
C VAL A 172 -15.25 -6.45 4.24
N ASP A 173 -16.31 -7.23 4.44
CA ASP A 173 -16.25 -8.68 4.66
C ASP A 173 -15.23 -9.10 5.74
N GLY A 174 -15.20 -8.35 6.85
CA GLY A 174 -14.26 -8.57 7.96
C GLY A 174 -12.84 -8.05 7.72
N VAL A 175 -12.55 -7.42 6.58
CA VAL A 175 -11.23 -6.87 6.24
C VAL A 175 -11.24 -5.35 6.34
N SER A 176 -10.36 -4.80 7.18
CA SER A 176 -10.15 -3.35 7.29
C SER A 176 -9.49 -2.80 6.03
N VAL A 177 -10.15 -1.84 5.37
CA VAL A 177 -9.60 -1.10 4.22
C VAL A 177 -8.28 -0.43 4.58
N ARG A 178 -8.15 0.11 5.80
CA ARG A 178 -6.94 0.81 6.22
C ARG A 178 -5.75 -0.13 6.40
N ARG A 179 -5.99 -1.37 6.80
CA ARG A 179 -4.94 -2.39 7.01
C ARG A 179 -4.61 -3.13 5.71
N ASP A 180 -5.63 -3.60 5.00
CA ASP A 180 -5.49 -4.51 3.86
C ASP A 180 -6.34 -4.09 2.66
N ALA A 181 -6.10 -2.89 2.11
CA ALA A 181 -6.84 -2.44 0.92
C ALA A 181 -6.66 -3.35 -0.31
N GLU A 182 -5.53 -4.04 -0.45
CA GLU A 182 -5.34 -4.98 -1.56
C GLU A 182 -6.31 -6.15 -1.51
N ARG A 183 -6.63 -6.63 -0.30
CA ARG A 183 -7.56 -7.73 -0.09
C ARG A 183 -9.01 -7.29 -0.28
N VAL A 184 -9.34 -6.04 0.04
CA VAL A 184 -10.66 -5.45 -0.25
C VAL A 184 -10.89 -5.21 -1.75
N ARG A 185 -9.82 -5.05 -2.54
CA ARG A 185 -9.90 -4.82 -4.00
C ARG A 185 -9.99 -6.10 -4.83
N ARG A 186 -9.66 -7.26 -4.28
CA ARG A 186 -9.72 -8.56 -4.99
C ARG A 186 -11.14 -9.09 -5.05
#